data_AF-A0A562RI82-F1
#
_entry.id   AF-A0A562RI82-F1
#
_cell.length_a   1.000
_cell.length_b   1.000
_cell.length_c   1.000
_cell.angle_alpha   90.00
_cell.angle_beta   90.00
_cell.angle_gamma   90.00
#
_symmetry.space_group_name_H-M   'P 1'
#
loop_
_entity.id
_entity.type
_entity.pdbx_description
1 polymer ?
#
loop_
_entity_poly.entity_id
_entity_poly.type
_entity_poly.pdbx_seq_one_letter_code
_entity_poly.pdbx_strand_id
1 'polypeptide(L)'
;MSELRAATRQSTARTGLVEFDGARGTVSIPCTIADVSGTGARLKLDWSLALPKQATLTFADGLRKTCRVAWQKRRLLGVAFADGVASLDEQALMMTEEEQALHRRHIGAQVRGAREARGYTESQMANLIGISPEDISRAECGEISIPLYQLTHIADLLLVDLDSLVAGPASIALPPVGDAELAAG
;
A
#
# COMPACT_ATOMS: atom_id res chain seq x y z
N MET A 1 -16.96 -8.60 8.38
CA MET A 1 -16.84 -7.48 7.43
C MET A 1 -15.59 -7.73 6.61
N SER A 2 -15.74 -8.07 5.34
CA SER A 2 -14.65 -8.57 4.50
C SER A 2 -13.78 -7.40 4.02
N GLU A 3 -12.63 -7.21 4.65
CA GLU A 3 -11.57 -6.34 4.12
C GLU A 3 -10.92 -7.02 2.91
N LEU A 4 -11.40 -6.68 1.71
CA LEU A 4 -10.85 -7.15 0.42
C LEU A 4 -9.73 -6.22 -0.08
N ARG A 5 -8.83 -5.76 0.80
CA ARG A 5 -7.94 -4.63 0.50
C ARG A 5 -6.49 -5.07 0.30
N ALA A 6 -6.01 -4.95 -0.94
CA ALA A 6 -4.67 -5.37 -1.36
C ALA A 6 -3.53 -4.34 -1.09
N ALA A 7 -3.83 -3.11 -0.63
CA ALA A 7 -2.79 -2.10 -0.38
C ALA A 7 -3.26 -0.94 0.52
N THR A 8 -2.32 -0.39 1.29
CA THR A 8 -2.48 0.76 2.19
C THR A 8 -2.56 2.07 1.41
N ARG A 9 -3.51 2.93 1.77
CA ARG A 9 -3.78 4.20 1.10
C ARG A 9 -3.20 5.33 1.92
N GLN A 10 -2.33 6.13 1.31
CA GLN A 10 -1.85 7.36 1.93
C GLN A 10 -2.67 8.54 1.44
N SER A 11 -3.15 9.35 2.38
CA SER A 11 -3.96 10.53 2.08
C SER A 11 -3.09 11.58 1.41
N THR A 12 -3.34 11.82 0.13
CA THR A 12 -2.66 12.83 -0.69
C THR A 12 -3.74 13.77 -1.22
N ALA A 13 -3.44 15.05 -1.40
CA ALA A 13 -4.37 15.98 -2.08
C ALA A 13 -3.68 16.57 -3.30
N ARG A 14 -3.66 15.81 -4.40
CA ARG A 14 -3.03 16.23 -5.67
C ARG A 14 -4.08 16.41 -6.75
N THR A 15 -3.85 17.38 -7.63
CA THR A 15 -4.67 17.56 -8.82
C THR A 15 -4.27 16.51 -9.86
N GLY A 16 -5.26 15.88 -10.49
CA GLY A 16 -5.06 14.97 -11.62
C GLY A 16 -6.17 15.13 -12.66
N LEU A 17 -6.04 14.45 -13.78
CA LEU A 17 -7.05 14.39 -14.84
C LEU A 17 -7.52 12.95 -15.03
N VAL A 18 -8.82 12.74 -15.12
CA VAL A 18 -9.41 11.47 -15.55
C VAL A 18 -9.80 11.61 -17.01
N GLU A 19 -9.21 10.79 -17.86
CA GLU A 19 -9.43 10.78 -19.30
C GLU A 19 -10.13 9.50 -19.73
N PHE A 20 -11.15 9.60 -20.59
CA PHE A 20 -11.83 8.44 -21.14
C PHE A 20 -12.52 8.78 -22.45
N ASP A 21 -12.83 7.76 -23.25
CA ASP A 21 -13.55 7.95 -24.50
C ASP A 21 -15.03 8.17 -24.23
N GLY A 22 -15.52 9.36 -24.60
CA GLY A 22 -16.92 9.73 -24.58
C GLY A 22 -17.56 9.63 -25.97
N ALA A 23 -18.89 9.82 -26.01
CA ALA A 23 -19.67 9.73 -27.24
C ALA A 23 -19.27 10.75 -28.34
N ARG A 24 -18.55 11.82 -27.98
CA ARG A 24 -18.11 12.89 -28.91
C ARG A 24 -16.59 13.05 -28.96
N GLY A 25 -15.83 12.05 -28.53
CA GLY A 25 -14.38 12.07 -28.42
C GLY A 25 -13.88 11.95 -26.98
N THR A 26 -12.58 12.14 -26.79
CA THR A 26 -11.93 12.00 -25.49
C THR A 26 -12.40 13.10 -24.53
N VAL A 27 -12.86 12.68 -23.36
CA VAL A 27 -13.29 13.54 -22.26
C VAL A 27 -12.19 13.56 -21.22
N SER A 28 -11.77 14.75 -20.78
CA SER A 28 -10.78 14.94 -19.72
C SER A 28 -11.41 15.76 -18.58
N ILE A 29 -11.36 15.22 -17.35
CA ILE A 29 -12.05 15.79 -16.18
C ILE A 29 -11.05 16.02 -15.05
N PRO A 30 -10.97 17.23 -14.47
CA PRO A 30 -10.15 17.46 -13.29
C PRO A 30 -10.67 16.67 -12.08
N CYS A 31 -9.72 16.18 -11.29
CA CYS A 31 -9.99 15.46 -10.07
C CYS A 31 -8.95 15.80 -9.00
N THR A 32 -9.34 15.61 -7.74
CA THR A 32 -8.39 15.55 -6.63
C THR A 32 -8.10 14.08 -6.35
N ILE A 33 -6.86 13.65 -6.53
CA ILE A 33 -6.37 12.37 -6.02
C ILE A 33 -6.30 12.53 -4.50
N ALA A 34 -7.18 11.82 -3.78
CA ALA A 34 -7.37 11.85 -2.34
C ALA A 34 -6.50 10.84 -1.59
N ASP A 35 -6.17 9.73 -2.25
CA ASP A 35 -5.12 8.81 -1.84
C ASP A 35 -4.61 7.98 -3.02
N VAL A 36 -3.37 7.56 -2.92
CA VAL A 36 -2.71 6.65 -3.87
C VAL A 36 -2.09 5.47 -3.12
N SER A 37 -1.95 4.37 -3.83
CA SER A 37 -1.26 3.14 -3.40
C SER A 37 -0.57 2.53 -4.62
N GLY A 38 0.28 1.53 -4.42
CA GLY A 38 0.91 0.81 -5.52
C GLY A 38 -0.09 0.16 -6.50
N THR A 39 -1.35 -0.09 -6.11
CA THR A 39 -2.34 -0.81 -6.92
C THR A 39 -3.52 0.03 -7.41
N GLY A 40 -3.62 1.29 -6.98
CA GLY A 40 -4.73 2.14 -7.35
C GLY A 40 -4.81 3.44 -6.56
N ALA A 41 -5.89 4.19 -6.80
CA ALA A 41 -6.10 5.50 -6.22
C ALA A 41 -7.56 5.73 -5.82
N ARG A 42 -7.81 6.64 -4.87
CA ARG A 42 -9.11 7.28 -4.67
C ARG A 42 -9.08 8.67 -5.26
N LEU A 43 -10.06 8.97 -6.09
CA LEU A 43 -10.26 10.28 -6.68
C LEU A 43 -11.51 10.90 -6.08
N LYS A 44 -11.46 12.21 -5.89
CA LYS A 44 -12.59 13.08 -5.61
C LYS A 44 -12.84 13.92 -6.86
N LEU A 45 -14.04 13.83 -7.39
CA LEU A 45 -14.51 14.59 -8.54
C LEU A 45 -15.33 15.78 -8.07
N ASP A 46 -15.28 16.88 -8.81
CA ASP A 46 -16.11 18.05 -8.49
C ASP A 46 -17.60 17.79 -8.76
N TRP A 47 -17.88 16.90 -9.71
CA TRP A 47 -19.24 16.50 -10.11
C TRP A 47 -19.42 14.99 -10.11
N SER A 48 -20.64 14.54 -9.89
CA SER A 48 -21.02 13.12 -10.00
C SER A 48 -21.32 12.78 -11.46
N LEU A 49 -20.33 12.23 -12.16
CA LEU A 49 -20.48 11.72 -13.53
C LEU A 49 -20.29 10.21 -13.53
N ALA A 50 -21.15 9.45 -14.22
CA ALA A 50 -20.92 8.02 -14.43
C ALA A 50 -19.69 7.83 -15.33
N LEU A 51 -18.63 7.22 -14.77
CA LEU A 51 -17.42 6.92 -15.53
C LEU A 51 -17.53 5.54 -16.20
N PRO A 52 -16.91 5.36 -17.38
CA PRO A 52 -16.78 4.05 -18.00
C PRO A 52 -15.95 3.10 -17.13
N LYS A 53 -16.01 1.79 -17.45
CA LYS A 53 -15.28 0.76 -16.69
C LYS A 53 -13.76 0.94 -16.76
N GLN A 54 -13.25 1.62 -17.78
CA GLN A 54 -11.83 1.94 -17.96
C GLN A 54 -11.66 3.42 -18.21
N ALA A 55 -10.63 4.02 -17.60
CA ALA A 55 -10.25 5.40 -17.77
C ALA A 55 -8.73 5.53 -17.55
N THR A 56 -8.11 6.59 -18.05
CA THR A 56 -6.72 6.92 -17.80
C THR A 56 -6.65 8.00 -16.72
N LEU A 57 -5.90 7.74 -15.65
CA LEU A 57 -5.55 8.75 -14.65
C LEU A 57 -4.22 9.38 -15.04
N THR A 58 -4.22 10.70 -15.24
CA THR A 58 -3.02 11.49 -15.50
C THR A 58 -2.70 12.32 -14.26
N PHE A 59 -1.50 12.16 -13.71
CA PHE A 59 -0.98 12.88 -12.56
C PHE A 59 -0.43 14.25 -12.98
N ALA A 60 -0.27 15.16 -12.02
CA ALA A 60 0.22 16.53 -12.30
C ALA A 60 1.65 16.57 -12.89
N ASP A 61 2.46 15.55 -12.63
CA ASP A 61 3.81 15.36 -13.19
C ASP A 61 3.80 14.75 -14.60
N GLY A 62 2.62 14.44 -15.14
CA GLY A 62 2.46 13.86 -16.47
C GLY A 62 2.47 12.33 -16.50
N LEU A 63 2.65 11.64 -15.36
CA LEU A 63 2.50 10.18 -15.33
C LEU A 63 1.07 9.80 -15.71
N ARG A 64 0.92 8.78 -16.55
CA ARG A 64 -0.38 8.28 -17.02
C ARG A 64 -0.55 6.83 -16.64
N LYS A 65 -1.66 6.48 -16.00
CA LYS A 65 -2.01 5.10 -15.66
C LYS A 65 -3.37 4.73 -16.23
N THR A 66 -3.41 3.68 -17.03
CA THR A 66 -4.66 3.02 -17.38
C THR A 66 -5.26 2.40 -16.13
N CYS A 67 -6.52 2.72 -15.87
CA CYS A 67 -7.23 2.37 -14.66
C CYS A 67 -8.55 1.67 -14.99
N ARG A 68 -8.95 0.73 -14.14
CA ARG A 68 -10.32 0.22 -14.07
C ARG A 68 -11.06 0.89 -12.93
N VAL A 69 -12.31 1.27 -13.15
CA VAL A 69 -13.17 1.78 -12.08
C VAL A 69 -13.56 0.61 -11.18
N ALA A 70 -13.07 0.63 -9.94
CA ALA A 70 -13.35 -0.41 -8.95
C ALA A 70 -14.65 -0.14 -8.21
N TRP A 71 -14.95 1.12 -7.92
CA TRP A 71 -16.21 1.55 -7.31
C TRP A 71 -16.44 3.05 -7.51
N GLN A 72 -17.70 3.47 -7.45
CA GLN A 72 -18.08 4.88 -7.47
C GLN A 72 -19.16 5.16 -6.43
N LYS A 73 -18.97 6.22 -5.63
CA LYS A 73 -19.94 6.65 -4.62
C LYS A 73 -19.96 8.18 -4.53
N ARG A 74 -21.08 8.79 -4.97
CA ARG A 74 -21.26 10.26 -5.02
C ARG A 74 -20.15 10.92 -5.84
N ARG A 75 -19.27 11.69 -5.17
CA ARG A 75 -18.13 12.41 -5.73
C ARG A 75 -16.81 11.66 -5.55
N LEU A 76 -16.84 10.45 -5.00
CA LEU A 76 -15.66 9.62 -4.80
C LEU A 76 -15.65 8.48 -5.81
N LEU A 77 -14.46 8.24 -6.36
CA LEU A 77 -14.18 7.18 -7.31
C LEU A 77 -12.98 6.38 -6.82
N GLY A 78 -13.12 5.07 -6.71
CA GLY A 78 -12.00 4.17 -6.54
C GLY A 78 -11.57 3.62 -7.89
N VAL A 79 -10.29 3.78 -8.21
CA VAL A 79 -9.68 3.19 -9.40
C VAL A 79 -8.61 2.19 -8.99
N ALA A 80 -8.48 1.11 -9.77
CA ALA A 80 -7.37 0.17 -9.68
C ALA A 80 -6.55 0.24 -10.98
N PHE A 81 -5.23 0.16 -10.88
CA PHE A 81 -4.37 0.20 -12.07
C PHE A 81 -4.56 -1.08 -12.90
N ALA A 82 -4.67 -0.92 -14.22
CA ALA A 82 -4.92 -2.03 -15.14
C ALA A 82 -3.78 -3.06 -15.11
N ASP A 83 -2.54 -2.58 -14.96
CA ASP A 83 -1.33 -3.40 -14.88
C ASP A 83 -1.11 -4.02 -13.49
N GLY A 84 -2.07 -3.83 -12.57
CA GLY A 84 -2.05 -4.37 -11.21
C GLY A 84 -1.21 -3.55 -10.24
N VAL A 85 0.08 -3.36 -10.52
CA VAL A 85 1.02 -2.64 -9.65
C VAL A 85 1.78 -1.58 -10.45
N ALA A 86 1.87 -0.35 -9.94
CA ALA A 86 2.75 0.68 -10.49
C ALA A 86 4.22 0.28 -10.28
N SER A 87 5.11 0.58 -11.23
CA SER A 87 6.55 0.35 -11.04
C SER A 87 7.09 1.20 -9.88
N LEU A 88 8.28 0.89 -9.36
CA LEU A 88 8.89 1.71 -8.29
C LEU A 88 9.10 3.16 -8.72
N ASP A 89 9.54 3.38 -9.96
CA ASP A 89 9.72 4.72 -10.54
C ASP A 89 8.38 5.46 -10.68
N GLU A 90 7.33 4.75 -11.11
CA GLU A 90 5.98 5.29 -11.19
C GLU A 90 5.43 5.62 -9.79
N GLN A 91 5.63 4.74 -8.81
CA GLN A 91 5.24 4.99 -7.42
C GLN A 91 5.97 6.21 -6.84
N ALA A 92 7.22 6.45 -7.24
CA ALA A 92 8.01 7.64 -6.86
C ALA A 92 7.51 8.94 -7.47
N LEU A 93 6.87 8.87 -8.65
CA LEU A 93 6.18 10.03 -9.23
C LEU A 93 4.81 10.24 -8.57
N MET A 94 4.11 9.16 -8.20
CA MET A 94 2.76 9.24 -7.62
C MET A 94 2.73 9.73 -6.15
N MET A 95 3.82 9.58 -5.40
CA MET A 95 3.92 9.89 -3.98
C MET A 95 5.08 10.86 -3.72
N THR A 96 4.97 11.74 -2.72
CA THR A 96 6.15 12.52 -2.29
C THR A 96 7.18 11.59 -1.63
N GLU A 97 8.46 11.98 -1.62
CA GLU A 97 9.50 11.21 -0.91
C GLU A 97 9.15 11.04 0.59
N GLU A 98 8.50 12.03 1.19
CA GLU A 98 8.02 11.98 2.57
C GLU A 98 6.89 10.94 2.75
N GLU A 99 5.93 10.88 1.82
CA GLU A 99 4.86 9.88 1.78
C GLU A 99 5.44 8.46 1.62
N GLN A 100 6.39 8.30 0.69
CA GLN A 100 7.07 7.02 0.48
C GLN A 100 7.88 6.59 1.71
N ALA A 101 8.63 7.51 2.33
CA ALA A 101 9.37 7.24 3.55
C ALA A 101 8.44 6.82 4.69
N LEU A 102 7.26 7.46 4.81
CA LEU A 102 6.25 7.05 5.78
C LEU A 102 5.72 5.63 5.51
N HIS A 103 5.54 5.26 4.24
CA HIS A 103 5.09 3.92 3.87
C HIS A 103 6.16 2.87 4.19
N ARG A 104 7.42 3.11 3.81
CA ARG A 104 8.55 2.22 4.11
C ARG A 104 8.69 2.04 5.63
N ARG A 105 8.58 3.13 6.40
CA ARG A 105 8.61 3.08 7.87
C ARG A 105 7.45 2.27 8.44
N HIS A 106 6.25 2.41 7.89
CA HIS A 106 5.10 1.64 8.34
C HIS A 106 5.32 0.13 8.12
N ILE A 107 5.68 -0.28 6.91
CA ILE A 107 5.96 -1.69 6.59
C ILE A 107 7.11 -2.22 7.45
N GLY A 108 8.21 -1.46 7.55
CA GLY A 108 9.37 -1.82 8.36
C GLY A 108 9.01 -2.04 9.83
N ALA A 109 8.15 -1.19 10.39
CA ALA A 109 7.66 -1.35 11.76
C ALA A 109 6.79 -2.60 11.94
N GLN A 110 5.95 -2.96 10.96
CA GLN A 110 5.19 -4.21 11.01
C GLN A 110 6.10 -5.44 10.97
N VAL A 111 7.11 -5.43 10.09
CA VAL A 111 8.10 -6.51 9.99
C VAL A 111 8.86 -6.66 11.30
N ARG A 112 9.32 -5.55 11.89
CA ARG A 112 9.98 -5.55 13.21
C ARG A 112 9.08 -6.15 14.29
N GLY A 113 7.84 -5.66 14.40
CA GLY A 113 6.90 -6.14 15.41
C GLY A 113 6.60 -7.63 15.27
N ALA A 114 6.37 -8.11 14.05
CA ALA A 114 6.14 -9.53 13.78
C ALA A 114 7.38 -10.39 14.05
N ARG A 115 8.59 -9.89 13.70
CA ARG A 115 9.86 -10.55 14.00
C ARG A 115 10.05 -10.71 15.52
N GLU A 116 9.85 -9.64 16.27
CA GLU A 116 10.01 -9.63 17.73
C GLU A 116 8.96 -10.51 18.42
N ALA A 117 7.72 -10.52 17.94
CA ALA A 117 6.67 -11.41 18.43
C ALA A 117 7.01 -12.90 18.24
N ARG A 118 7.84 -13.22 17.22
CA ARG A 118 8.40 -14.56 17.01
C ARG A 118 9.67 -14.86 17.78
N GLY A 119 10.22 -13.87 18.49
CA GLY A 119 11.46 -14.02 19.24
C GLY A 119 12.72 -14.10 18.37
N TYR A 120 12.64 -13.68 17.10
CA TYR A 120 13.81 -13.66 16.23
C TYR A 120 14.61 -12.38 16.39
N THR A 121 15.94 -12.50 16.40
CA THR A 121 16.85 -11.35 16.21
C THR A 121 16.93 -10.96 14.73
N GLU A 122 17.37 -9.74 14.44
CA GLU A 122 17.60 -9.29 13.05
C GLU A 122 18.55 -10.26 12.31
N SER A 123 19.62 -10.72 12.96
CA SER A 123 20.57 -11.67 12.37
C SER A 123 19.99 -13.06 12.14
N GLN A 124 19.13 -13.56 13.04
CA GLN A 124 18.47 -14.85 12.85
C GLN A 124 17.51 -14.80 11.65
N MET A 125 16.69 -13.75 11.56
CA MET A 125 15.77 -13.55 10.44
C MET A 125 16.53 -13.37 9.12
N ALA A 126 17.60 -12.57 9.13
CA ALA A 126 18.47 -12.35 7.97
C ALA A 126 19.03 -13.68 7.43
N ASN A 127 19.55 -14.54 8.31
CA ASN A 127 20.07 -15.86 7.93
C ASN A 127 18.98 -16.79 7.36
N LEU A 128 17.76 -16.71 7.88
CA LEU A 128 16.64 -17.54 7.42
C LEU A 128 16.09 -17.11 6.05
N ILE A 129 16.15 -15.81 5.73
CA ILE A 129 15.67 -15.25 4.46
C ILE A 129 16.81 -15.17 3.41
N GLY A 130 18.07 -15.26 3.85
CA GLY A 130 19.24 -15.20 2.96
C GLY A 130 19.64 -13.78 2.57
N ILE A 131 19.45 -12.81 3.46
CA ILE A 131 19.87 -11.40 3.28
C ILE A 131 20.76 -10.94 4.45
N SER A 132 21.33 -9.74 4.37
CA SER A 132 22.21 -9.25 5.43
C SER A 132 21.42 -8.73 6.64
N PRO A 133 21.95 -8.83 7.88
CA PRO A 133 21.33 -8.22 9.05
C PRO A 133 21.21 -6.69 8.92
N GLU A 134 22.14 -6.05 8.21
CA GLU A 134 22.11 -4.61 7.93
C GLU A 134 20.90 -4.25 7.05
N ASP A 135 20.61 -5.03 6.01
CA ASP A 135 19.45 -4.80 5.16
C ASP A 135 18.14 -4.98 5.93
N ILE A 136 18.07 -5.95 6.85
CA ILE A 136 16.92 -6.08 7.77
C ILE A 136 16.76 -4.81 8.62
N SER A 137 17.84 -4.33 9.23
CA SER A 137 17.80 -3.14 10.08
C SER A 137 17.34 -1.88 9.31
N ARG A 138 17.91 -1.66 8.11
CA ARG A 138 17.56 -0.56 7.20
C ARG A 138 16.14 -0.66 6.68
N ALA A 139 15.67 -1.87 6.41
CA ALA A 139 14.30 -2.13 6.00
C ALA A 139 13.31 -1.86 7.14
N GLU A 140 13.60 -2.34 8.36
CA GLU A 140 12.75 -2.16 9.53
C GLU A 140 12.61 -0.70 9.97
N CYS A 141 13.64 0.12 9.73
CA CYS A 141 13.57 1.57 9.97
C CYS A 141 13.01 2.38 8.78
N GLY A 142 12.69 1.71 7.66
CA GLY A 142 12.11 2.32 6.46
C GLY A 142 13.09 3.11 5.60
N GLU A 143 14.40 2.93 5.79
CA GLU A 143 15.44 3.54 4.95
C GLU A 143 15.41 2.97 3.54
N ILE A 144 15.26 1.64 3.42
CA ILE A 144 15.12 0.94 2.14
C ILE A 144 13.76 0.28 2.01
N SER A 145 13.27 0.14 0.78
CA SER A 145 12.04 -0.62 0.49
C SER A 145 12.31 -2.12 0.51
N ILE A 146 11.40 -2.89 1.09
CA ILE A 146 11.40 -4.34 0.98
C ILE A 146 10.66 -4.74 -0.31
N PRO A 147 11.31 -5.43 -1.26
CA PRO A 147 10.64 -5.95 -2.45
C PRO A 147 9.50 -6.91 -2.09
N LEU A 148 8.42 -6.91 -2.89
CA LEU A 148 7.23 -7.73 -2.63
C LEU A 148 7.52 -9.23 -2.46
N TYR A 149 8.45 -9.78 -3.26
CA TYR A 149 8.85 -11.18 -3.14
C TYR A 149 9.51 -11.47 -1.77
N GLN A 150 10.35 -10.56 -1.27
CA GLN A 150 10.97 -10.69 0.06
C GLN A 150 9.93 -10.53 1.17
N LEU A 151 8.99 -9.58 1.03
CA LEU A 151 7.86 -9.43 1.95
C LEU A 151 7.02 -10.70 2.05
N THR A 152 6.84 -11.43 0.95
CA THR A 152 6.13 -12.71 0.94
C THR A 152 6.88 -13.76 1.75
N HIS A 153 8.19 -13.89 1.53
CA HIS A 153 9.02 -14.81 2.32
C HIS A 153 9.10 -14.44 3.81
N ILE A 154 9.12 -13.14 4.13
CA ILE A 154 9.06 -12.64 5.51
C ILE A 154 7.72 -13.02 6.15
N ALA A 155 6.61 -12.80 5.45
CA ALA A 155 5.28 -13.15 5.94
C ALA A 155 5.16 -14.65 6.26
N ASP A 156 5.65 -15.51 5.35
CA ASP A 156 5.69 -16.96 5.54
C ASP A 156 6.56 -17.33 6.75
N LEU A 157 7.78 -16.79 6.85
CA LEU A 157 8.69 -17.07 7.96
C LEU A 157 8.10 -16.65 9.31
N LEU A 158 7.44 -15.49 9.33
CA LEU A 158 6.83 -14.91 10.51
C LEU A 158 5.41 -15.43 10.75
N LEU A 159 4.93 -16.43 9.97
CA LEU A 159 3.54 -16.93 9.84
C LEU A 159 2.51 -15.85 10.17
N VAL A 160 2.56 -14.76 9.40
CA VAL A 160 1.56 -13.69 9.38
C VAL A 160 1.06 -13.53 7.95
N ASP A 161 -0.14 -12.98 7.78
CA ASP A 161 -0.65 -12.65 6.45
C ASP A 161 0.14 -11.47 5.86
N LEU A 162 0.47 -11.55 4.56
CA LEU A 162 1.14 -10.46 3.84
C LEU A 162 0.39 -9.12 3.98
N ASP A 163 -0.94 -9.16 3.97
CA ASP A 163 -1.80 -7.98 4.11
C ASP A 163 -1.59 -7.28 5.47
N SER A 164 -1.23 -8.02 6.53
CA SER A 164 -0.94 -7.45 7.85
C SER A 164 0.37 -6.66 7.89
N LEU A 165 1.37 -7.06 7.10
CA LEU A 165 2.65 -6.35 6.99
C LEU A 165 2.53 -5.09 6.14
N VAL A 166 1.68 -5.12 5.11
CA VAL A 166 1.49 -4.00 4.18
C VAL A 166 0.49 -3.00 4.72
N ALA A 167 -0.64 -3.48 5.24
CA ALA A 167 -1.84 -2.71 5.58
C ALA A 167 -2.37 -2.89 7.00
N GLY A 168 -1.62 -3.59 7.86
CA GLY A 168 -1.98 -3.74 9.26
C GLY A 168 -2.09 -2.39 9.98
N PRO A 169 -2.91 -2.31 11.05
CA PRO A 169 -2.94 -1.11 11.89
C PRO A 169 -1.52 -0.80 12.36
N ALA A 170 -1.09 0.46 12.30
CA ALA A 170 0.25 0.86 12.74
C ALA A 170 0.50 0.25 14.13
N SER A 171 1.45 -0.67 14.21
CA SER A 171 1.74 -1.42 15.42
C SER A 171 2.24 -0.48 16.52
N ILE A 172 1.30 0.14 17.24
CA ILE A 172 1.50 0.60 18.61
C ILE A 172 1.25 -0.66 19.42
N ALA A 173 2.35 -1.24 19.93
CA ALA A 173 2.40 -2.50 20.64
C ALA A 173 1.16 -2.78 21.51
N LEU A 174 0.51 -3.93 21.29
CA LEU A 174 -0.17 -4.61 22.39
C LEU A 174 0.81 -5.65 22.97
N PRO A 175 1.04 -5.65 24.28
CA PRO A 175 1.86 -6.67 24.92
C PRO A 175 1.21 -8.05 24.73
N PRO A 176 2.00 -9.14 24.76
CA PRO A 176 1.45 -10.48 24.68
C PRO A 176 0.47 -10.67 25.83
N VAL A 177 -0.78 -11.02 25.49
CA VAL A 177 -1.73 -11.55 26.46
C VAL A 177 -1.13 -12.86 26.94
N GLY A 178 -0.58 -12.83 28.16
CA GLY A 178 -0.09 -14.02 28.82
C GLY A 178 -1.25 -15.00 28.99
N ASP A 179 -1.00 -16.25 28.61
CA ASP A 179 -1.90 -17.37 28.90
C ASP A 179 -2.01 -17.52 30.42
N ALA A 180 -3.04 -16.90 30.98
CA ALA A 180 -3.57 -17.29 32.27
C ALA A 180 -4.52 -18.48 32.05
N GLU A 181 -4.39 -19.45 32.95
CA GLU A 181 -5.39 -20.45 33.29
C GLU A 181 -5.26 -21.84 32.63
N LEU A 182 -4.40 -22.68 33.25
CA LEU A 182 -4.66 -24.10 33.43
C LEU A 182 -3.91 -24.63 34.67
N ALA A 183 -4.45 -24.33 35.84
CA ALA A 183 -4.21 -25.08 37.07
C ALA A 183 -5.36 -24.85 38.06
N ALA A 184 -6.52 -25.44 37.76
CA ALA A 184 -7.47 -25.84 38.77
C ALA A 184 -7.21 -27.33 39.05
N GLY A 185 -6.60 -27.59 40.20
CA GLY A 185 -6.33 -28.91 40.77
C GLY A 185 -6.13 -28.76 42.26
#